data_AF-A0A9E0Y7D3-F1
#
_entry.id   AF-A0A9E0Y7D3-F1
#
_cell.length_a   1.000
_cell.length_b   1.000
_cell.length_c   1.000
_cell.angle_alpha   90.00
_cell.angle_beta   90.00
_cell.angle_gamma   90.00
#
_symmetry.space_group_name_H-M   'P 1'
#
loop_
_entity.id
_entity.type
_entity.pdbx_description
1 polymer ?
#
loop_
_entity_poly.entity_id
_entity_poly.type
_entity_poly.pdbx_seq_one_letter_code
_entity_poly.pdbx_strand_id
1 'polypeptide(L)'
;MTDTTSPVTVEPLPQAKRDIIPLLLPVVLALAGAAGGATSPSRDMIVRNVTPPGATGKVFGFVYSGLDIGSFLAPPLFGYLMSLGMPAAIFWIAICLYVTNVGIVMSLRRSGAAKAVPAVAE
;
A
#
# COMPACT_ATOMS: atom_id res chain seq x y z
N MET A 1 -3.49 -37.30 -32.85
CA MET A 1 -3.65 -38.07 -31.60
C MET A 1 -2.27 -38.14 -30.95
N THR A 2 -1.88 -37.04 -30.31
CA THR A 2 -0.53 -36.84 -29.75
C THR A 2 -0.64 -36.85 -28.23
N ASP A 3 -0.09 -37.94 -27.69
CA ASP A 3 0.32 -38.26 -26.32
C ASP A 3 0.07 -37.21 -25.21
N THR A 4 -0.71 -37.63 -24.20
CA THR A 4 -1.08 -36.88 -22.99
C THR A 4 -0.51 -37.53 -21.72
N THR A 5 0.76 -37.99 -21.72
CA THR A 5 1.31 -38.73 -20.56
C THR A 5 2.66 -38.28 -20.01
N SER A 6 3.15 -37.08 -20.34
CA SER A 6 4.28 -36.50 -19.59
C SER A 6 3.77 -35.78 -18.34
N PRO A 7 4.01 -36.29 -17.11
CA PRO A 7 3.80 -35.48 -15.92
C PRO A 7 4.74 -34.29 -16.04
N VAL A 8 4.20 -33.08 -16.11
CA VAL A 8 4.98 -31.85 -15.97
C VAL A 8 5.55 -31.90 -14.56
N THR A 9 6.76 -32.41 -14.42
CA THR A 9 7.58 -32.24 -13.22
C THR A 9 7.86 -30.75 -13.13
N VAL A 10 6.92 -30.02 -12.52
CA VAL A 10 7.17 -28.72 -11.94
C VAL A 10 8.22 -28.95 -10.87
N GLU A 11 9.49 -28.84 -11.27
CA GLU A 11 10.58 -28.73 -10.32
C GLU A 11 10.20 -27.56 -9.39
N PRO A 12 9.91 -27.80 -8.09
CA PRO A 12 9.49 -26.73 -7.23
C PRO A 12 10.68 -25.78 -7.15
N LEU A 13 10.49 -24.56 -7.68
CA LEU A 13 11.47 -23.49 -7.62
C LEU A 13 12.11 -23.49 -6.23
N PRO A 14 13.45 -23.39 -6.09
CA PRO A 14 14.14 -23.41 -4.79
C PRO A 14 13.63 -22.34 -3.80
N GLN A 15 12.85 -21.37 -4.28
CA GLN A 15 12.10 -20.40 -3.49
C GLN A 15 10.95 -21.01 -2.65
N ALA A 16 10.29 -22.08 -3.13
CA ALA A 16 9.17 -22.76 -2.48
C ALA A 16 9.61 -23.61 -1.27
N LYS A 17 10.91 -23.86 -1.16
CA LYS A 17 11.55 -24.60 -0.05
C LYS A 17 12.19 -23.66 0.99
N ARG A 18 11.78 -22.39 1.03
CA ARG A 18 11.97 -21.57 2.22
C ARG A 18 10.78 -21.84 3.12
N ASP A 19 10.97 -22.70 4.10
CA ASP A 19 9.95 -23.15 5.05
C ASP A 19 9.44 -21.95 5.88
N ILE A 20 8.54 -21.15 5.30
CA ILE A 20 7.73 -20.20 6.05
C ILE A 20 6.84 -21.07 6.93
N ILE A 21 6.87 -20.85 8.24
CA ILE A 21 5.95 -21.49 9.18
C ILE A 21 4.54 -21.36 8.58
N PRO A 22 3.82 -22.45 8.26
CA PRO A 22 2.58 -22.37 7.47
C PRO A 22 1.51 -21.49 8.13
N LEU A 23 1.59 -21.30 9.45
CA LEU A 23 0.73 -20.41 10.22
C LEU A 23 1.13 -18.93 10.17
N LEU A 24 2.38 -18.59 9.85
CA LEU A 24 2.88 -17.22 9.85
C LEU A 24 2.30 -16.39 8.69
N LEU A 25 2.12 -17.00 7.52
CA LEU A 25 1.57 -16.32 6.34
C LEU A 25 0.16 -15.75 6.60
N PRO A 26 -0.85 -16.53 7.05
CA PRO A 26 -2.17 -15.98 7.32
C PRO A 26 -2.17 -14.95 8.45
N VAL A 27 -1.30 -15.10 9.46
CA VAL A 27 -1.16 -14.10 10.54
C VAL A 27 -0.64 -12.77 10.00
N VAL A 28 0.41 -12.79 9.18
CA VAL A 28 0.97 -11.57 8.56
C VAL A 28 -0.05 -10.92 7.61
N LEU A 29 -0.79 -11.71 6.82
CA LEU A 29 -1.86 -11.19 5.97
C LEU A 29 -3.02 -10.60 6.77
N ALA A 30 -3.41 -11.22 7.89
CA ALA A 30 -4.44 -10.69 8.78
C ALA A 30 -4.00 -9.36 9.40
N LEU A 31 -2.75 -9.26 9.87
CA LEU A 31 -2.19 -8.01 10.39
C LEU A 31 -2.10 -6.94 9.31
N ALA A 32 -1.68 -7.29 8.10
CA ALA A 32 -1.63 -6.37 6.97
C ALA A 32 -3.04 -5.86 6.60
N GLY A 33 -4.03 -6.75 6.58
CA GLY A 33 -5.44 -6.40 6.34
C GLY A 33 -6.00 -5.50 7.43
N ALA A 34 -5.74 -5.81 8.70
CA ALA A 34 -6.14 -4.98 9.84
C ALA A 34 -5.49 -3.59 9.79
N ALA A 35 -4.19 -3.51 9.51
CA ALA A 35 -3.46 -2.26 9.36
C ALA A 35 -3.98 -1.43 8.17
N GLY A 36 -4.26 -2.09 7.03
CA GLY A 36 -4.88 -1.45 5.86
C GLY A 36 -6.27 -0.90 6.19
N GLY A 37 -7.10 -1.68 6.87
CA GLY A 37 -8.43 -1.27 7.31
C GLY A 37 -8.44 -0.08 8.26
N ALA A 38 -7.46 -0.01 9.18
CA ALA A 38 -7.31 1.13 10.10
C ALA A 38 -6.76 2.40 9.42
N THR A 39 -5.99 2.25 8.33
CA THR A 39 -5.34 3.38 7.65
C THR A 39 -6.35 4.26 6.91
N SER A 40 -7.36 3.66 6.26
CA SER A 40 -8.39 4.40 5.51
C SER A 40 -9.15 5.45 6.34
N PRO A 41 -9.78 5.12 7.50
CA PRO A 41 -10.46 6.11 8.32
C PRO A 41 -9.50 7.15 8.91
N SER A 42 -8.26 6.75 9.25
CA SER A 42 -7.25 7.68 9.77
C SER A 42 -6.89 8.76 8.74
N ARG A 43 -6.63 8.36 7.49
CA ARG A 43 -6.37 9.30 6.38
C ARG A 43 -7.55 10.22 6.15
N ASP A 44 -8.75 9.67 6.12
CA ASP A 44 -9.95 10.44 5.81
C ASP A 44 -10.26 11.47 6.92
N MET A 45 -9.98 11.14 8.19
CA MET A 45 -10.04 12.11 9.30
C MET A 45 -8.98 13.22 9.16
N ILE A 46 -7.74 12.89 8.78
CA ILE A 46 -6.69 13.90 8.54
C ILE A 46 -7.13 14.85 7.43
N VAL A 47 -7.60 14.31 6.30
CA VAL A 47 -8.08 15.10 5.16
C VAL A 47 -9.25 15.98 5.57
N ARG A 48 -10.24 15.43 6.27
CA ARG A 48 -11.40 16.18 6.76
C ARG A 48 -11.00 17.33 7.67
N ASN A 49 -10.06 17.11 8.58
CA ASN A 49 -9.61 18.14 9.54
C ASN A 49 -8.90 19.31 8.86
N VAL A 50 -8.25 19.09 7.71
CA VAL A 50 -7.59 20.16 6.93
C VAL A 50 -8.44 20.73 5.81
N THR A 51 -9.66 20.20 5.61
CA THR A 51 -10.55 20.63 4.53
C THR A 51 -11.35 21.88 4.95
N PRO A 52 -11.30 22.97 4.16
CA PRO A 52 -12.15 24.14 4.38
C PRO A 52 -13.66 23.81 4.28
N PRO A 53 -14.53 24.56 4.98
CA PRO A 53 -15.98 24.42 4.83
C PRO A 53 -16.40 24.63 3.37
N GLY A 54 -17.25 23.74 2.86
CA GLY A 54 -17.74 23.79 1.47
C GLY A 54 -16.79 23.23 0.40
N ALA A 55 -15.57 22.79 0.76
CA ALA A 55 -14.60 22.23 -0.19
C ALA A 55 -14.42 20.70 -0.10
N THR A 56 -15.15 20.01 0.80
CA THR A 56 -15.01 18.57 1.09
C THR A 56 -15.01 17.70 -0.16
N GLY A 57 -15.98 17.86 -1.05
CA GLY A 57 -16.06 17.04 -2.28
C GLY A 57 -14.84 17.21 -3.20
N LYS A 58 -14.30 18.42 -3.31
CA LYS A 58 -13.12 18.69 -4.15
C LYS A 58 -11.84 18.10 -3.56
N VAL A 59 -11.64 18.24 -2.24
CA VAL A 59 -10.44 17.72 -1.57
C VAL A 59 -10.46 16.19 -1.54
N PHE A 60 -11.59 15.58 -1.15
CA PHE A 60 -11.73 14.12 -1.18
C PHE A 60 -11.63 13.57 -2.61
N GLY A 61 -12.25 14.24 -3.58
CA GLY A 61 -12.13 13.87 -4.99
C GLY A 61 -10.67 13.87 -5.47
N PHE A 62 -9.88 14.88 -5.11
CA PHE A 62 -8.46 14.92 -5.44
C PHE A 62 -7.65 13.81 -4.75
N VAL A 63 -7.87 13.57 -3.45
CA VAL A 63 -7.15 12.53 -2.68
C VAL A 63 -7.45 11.14 -3.22
N TYR A 64 -8.72 10.83 -3.48
CA TYR A 64 -9.13 9.51 -3.97
C TYR A 64 -8.77 9.30 -5.44
N SER A 65 -8.70 10.35 -6.27
CA SER A 65 -8.18 10.25 -7.64
C SER A 65 -6.74 9.70 -7.65
N GLY A 66 -5.92 10.04 -6.65
CA GLY A 66 -4.59 9.45 -6.48
C GLY A 66 -4.63 7.94 -6.19
N LEU A 67 -5.61 7.47 -5.41
CA LEU A 67 -5.81 6.05 -5.13
C LEU A 67 -6.23 5.29 -6.39
N ASP A 68 -7.13 5.87 -7.20
CA ASP A 68 -7.58 5.26 -8.46
C ASP A 68 -6.44 5.12 -9.46
N ILE A 69 -5.63 6.17 -9.62
CA ILE A 69 -4.43 6.14 -10.48
C ILE A 69 -3.44 5.07 -10.00
N GLY A 70 -3.18 5.02 -8.69
CA GLY A 70 -2.29 4.00 -8.11
C GLY A 70 -2.80 2.58 -8.36
N SER A 71 -4.11 2.37 -8.16
CA SER A 71 -4.76 1.07 -8.35
C SER A 71 -4.81 0.64 -9.82
N PHE A 72 -4.86 1.61 -10.74
CA PHE A 72 -4.77 1.37 -12.18
C PHE A 72 -3.34 1.01 -12.62
N LEU A 73 -2.33 1.70 -12.10
CA LEU A 73 -0.93 1.51 -12.49
C LEU A 73 -0.25 0.31 -11.83
N ALA A 74 -0.67 -0.07 -10.62
CA ALA A 74 -0.02 -1.13 -9.85
C ALA A 74 -0.07 -2.52 -10.52
N PRO A 75 -1.22 -3.02 -11.03
CA PRO A 75 -1.28 -4.36 -11.62
C PRO A 75 -0.42 -4.53 -12.89
N PRO A 76 -0.43 -3.61 -13.88
CA PRO A 76 0.46 -3.71 -15.03
C PRO A 76 1.94 -3.66 -14.64
N LEU A 77 2.32 -2.77 -13.71
CA LEU A 77 3.69 -2.63 -13.25
C LEU A 77 4.18 -3.90 -12.54
N PHE A 78 3.41 -4.39 -11.56
CA PHE A 78 3.77 -5.58 -10.81
C PHE A 78 3.68 -6.85 -11.66
N GLY A 79 2.72 -6.92 -12.59
CA GLY A 79 2.64 -7.98 -13.59
C GLY A 79 3.89 -8.05 -14.48
N TYR A 80 4.39 -6.89 -14.94
CA TYR A 80 5.64 -6.82 -15.69
C TYR A 80 6.85 -7.29 -14.86
N LEU A 81 6.95 -6.88 -13.59
CA LEU A 81 7.99 -7.35 -12.67
C LEU A 81 7.93 -8.86 -12.41
N MET A 82 6.72 -9.42 -12.32
CA MET A 82 6.52 -10.87 -12.20
C MET A 82 7.01 -11.59 -13.46
N SER A 83 6.73 -11.04 -14.65
CA SER A 83 7.19 -11.59 -15.93
C SER A 83 8.72 -11.59 -16.07
N LEU A 84 9.43 -10.68 -15.39
CA LEU A 84 10.90 -10.66 -15.33
C LEU A 84 11.49 -11.66 -14.31
N GLY A 85 10.66 -12.44 -13.61
CA GLY A 85 11.11 -13.38 -12.59
C GLY A 85 11.62 -12.70 -11.31
N MET A 86 11.20 -11.46 -11.04
CA MET A 86 11.67 -10.65 -9.91
C MET A 86 10.55 -10.39 -8.86
N PRO A 87 9.94 -11.43 -8.25
CA PRO A 87 8.84 -11.24 -7.30
C PRO A 87 9.28 -10.49 -6.03
N ALA A 88 10.55 -10.63 -5.63
CA ALA A 88 11.10 -9.92 -4.47
C ALA A 88 11.12 -8.39 -4.64
N ALA A 89 11.23 -7.90 -5.89
CA ALA A 89 11.26 -6.47 -6.17
C ALA A 89 9.93 -5.78 -5.81
N ILE A 90 8.80 -6.50 -5.91
CA ILE A 90 7.48 -5.98 -5.54
C ILE A 90 7.43 -5.62 -4.05
N PHE A 91 7.96 -6.50 -3.20
CA PHE A 91 8.02 -6.26 -1.75
C PHE A 91 8.94 -5.09 -1.40
N TRP A 92 10.09 -4.96 -2.08
CA TRP A 92 10.97 -3.79 -1.89
C TRP A 92 10.30 -2.48 -2.30
N ILE A 93 9.60 -2.46 -3.44
CA ILE A 93 8.82 -1.29 -3.87
C ILE A 93 7.76 -0.92 -2.83
N ALA A 94 7.01 -1.91 -2.31
CA ALA A 94 6.02 -1.70 -1.28
C ALA A 94 6.63 -1.10 0.00
N ILE A 95 7.77 -1.63 0.47
CA ILE A 95 8.50 -1.11 1.62
C ILE A 95 8.89 0.36 1.39
N CYS A 96 9.49 0.69 0.23
CA CYS A 96 9.88 2.06 -0.11
C CYS A 96 8.68 3.02 -0.11
N LEU A 97 7.54 2.61 -0.69
CA LEU A 97 6.30 3.39 -0.69
C LEU A 97 5.76 3.62 0.73
N TYR A 98 5.71 2.58 1.57
CA TYR A 98 5.24 2.71 2.94
C TYR A 98 6.17 3.58 3.81
N VAL A 99 7.48 3.41 3.69
CA VAL A 99 8.47 4.25 4.39
C VAL A 99 8.34 5.71 3.96
N THR A 100 8.17 5.97 2.66
CA THR A 100 7.95 7.32 2.14
C THR A 100 6.67 7.93 2.69
N ASN A 101 5.57 7.16 2.71
CA ASN A 101 4.29 7.60 3.27
C ASN A 101 4.42 7.97 4.76
N VAL A 102 5.03 7.11 5.57
CA VAL A 102 5.30 7.38 6.99
C VAL A 102 6.17 8.64 7.15
N GLY A 103 7.20 8.79 6.32
CA GLY A 103 8.06 9.98 6.31
C GLY A 103 7.29 11.27 6.01
N ILE A 104 6.40 11.26 5.02
CA ILE A 104 5.54 12.40 4.67
C ILE A 104 4.62 12.74 5.86
N VAL A 105 3.94 11.74 6.44
CA VAL A 105 3.05 11.97 7.58
C VAL A 105 3.80 12.50 8.79
N MET A 106 4.98 11.96 9.11
CA MET A 106 5.82 12.45 10.21
C MET A 106 6.29 13.88 9.97
N SER A 107 6.68 14.21 8.74
CA SER A 107 7.08 15.57 8.35
C SER A 107 5.93 16.57 8.46
N LEU A 108 4.73 16.19 8.02
CA LEU A 108 3.50 16.98 8.16
C LEU A 108 3.14 17.20 9.63
N ARG A 109 3.25 16.16 10.47
CA ARG A 109 3.00 16.28 11.92
C ARG A 109 3.99 17.23 12.60
N ARG A 110 5.28 17.15 12.23
CA ARG A 110 6.31 18.07 12.75
C ARG A 110 6.06 19.51 12.32
N SER A 111 5.64 19.71 11.07
CA SER A 111 5.36 21.04 10.50
C SER A 111 4.05 21.63 11.03
N GLY A 112 3.04 20.80 11.30
CA GLY A 112 1.78 21.19 11.92
C GLY A 112 1.93 21.54 13.41
N ALA A 113 2.79 20.82 14.15
CA ALA A 113 3.13 21.15 15.53
C ALA A 113 3.90 22.48 15.65
N ALA A 114 4.69 22.84 14.63
CA ALA A 114 5.38 24.13 14.56
C ALA A 114 4.44 25.29 14.17
N LYS A 115 3.26 25.00 13.62
CA LYS A 115 2.26 25.98 13.19
C LYS A 115 1.01 25.89 14.07
N ALA A 116 1.19 25.89 15.38
CA ALA A 116 0.11 26.25 16.31
C ALA A 116 -0.27 27.71 16.02
N VAL A 117 -1.32 27.90 15.23
CA VAL A 117 -1.91 29.21 14.96
C VAL A 117 -2.31 29.79 16.32
N PRO A 118 -1.81 30.99 16.70
CA PRO A 118 -2.28 31.65 17.92
C PRO A 118 -3.78 31.81 17.79
N ALA A 119 -4.51 31.35 18.81
CA ALA A 119 -5.94 31.54 18.91
C ALA A 119 -6.23 33.03 18.65
N VAL A 120 -6.90 33.31 17.54
CA VAL A 120 -7.44 34.64 17.29
C VAL A 120 -8.55 34.80 18.31
N ALA A 121 -8.19 35.43 19.43
CA ALA A 121 -9.09 36.16 20.28
C ALA A 121 -9.44 37.45 19.54
N GLU A 122 -10.57 37.44 18.84
CA GLU A 122 -11.58 38.52 18.79
C GLU A 122 -12.79 38.05 18.00
#